data_AF-A0A7K4BKP2-F1
#
_entry.id   AF-A0A7K4BKP2-F1
#
_cell.length_a   1.000
_cell.length_b   1.000
_cell.length_c   1.000
_cell.angle_alpha   90.00
_cell.angle_beta   90.00
_cell.angle_gamma   90.00
#
_symmetry.space_group_name_H-M   'P 1'
#
loop_
_entity.id
_entity.type
_entity.pdbx_description
1 polymer ?
#
loop_
_entity_poly.entity_id
_entity_poly.type
_entity_poly.pdbx_seq_one_letter_code
_entity_poly.pdbx_strand_id
1 'polypeptide(L)'
;KIVRAWDIEKDKNKVLSIFQKENTSLSDERYWEILRTVWILCGSVDNVNLFRHYFASKRPQKHYFSTPEEAKRLREMPDEFKVYRATNAATLTEDSGISWTLSYEYAVWYRDAYHKKFLQERLIDKPQVFALIERNKEEEIIIL
;
A
#
# COMPACT_ATOMS: atom_id res chain seq x y z
N LYS A 1 18.65 5.60 9.57
CA LYS A 1 18.73 4.16 9.90
C LYS A 1 17.99 3.30 8.87
N ILE A 2 16.72 3.60 8.55
CA ILE A 2 15.95 2.93 7.48
C ILE A 2 16.67 3.01 6.13
N VAL A 3 17.13 4.20 5.73
CA VAL A 3 17.93 4.41 4.50
C VAL A 3 19.12 3.44 4.42
N ARG A 4 19.92 3.34 5.49
CA ARG A 4 21.04 2.38 5.55
C ARG A 4 20.58 0.93 5.46
N ALA A 5 19.54 0.55 6.20
CA ALA A 5 19.01 -0.82 6.21
C ALA A 5 18.53 -1.26 4.81
N TRP A 6 17.99 -0.34 4.02
CA TRP A 6 17.54 -0.64 2.65
C TRP A 6 18.63 -0.44 1.60
N ASP A 7 19.33 0.69 1.59
CA ASP A 7 20.22 1.07 0.50
C ASP A 7 21.54 0.30 0.55
N ILE A 8 22.03 0.01 1.75
CA ILE A 8 23.30 -0.71 1.95
C ILE A 8 23.02 -2.19 2.22
N GLU A 9 22.09 -2.50 3.12
CA GLU A 9 21.93 -3.86 3.64
C GLU A 9 20.83 -4.66 2.94
N LYS A 10 19.95 -4.00 2.18
CA LYS A 10 18.81 -4.62 1.46
C LYS A 10 17.90 -5.48 2.36
N ASP A 11 17.80 -5.14 3.63
CA ASP A 11 17.09 -5.93 4.64
C ASP A 11 15.73 -5.30 5.01
N LYS A 12 14.66 -5.82 4.39
CA LYS A 12 13.28 -5.40 4.66
C LYS A 12 12.83 -5.68 6.10
N ASN A 13 13.32 -6.75 6.72
CA ASN A 13 12.95 -7.09 8.10
C ASN A 13 13.58 -6.08 9.07
N LYS A 14 14.82 -5.69 8.80
CA LYS A 14 15.49 -4.64 9.56
C LYS A 14 14.78 -3.30 9.39
N VAL A 15 14.36 -2.93 8.17
CA VAL A 15 13.56 -1.71 7.91
C VAL A 15 12.30 -1.71 8.79
N LEU A 16 11.50 -2.78 8.73
CA LEU A 16 10.29 -2.91 9.52
C LEU A 16 10.58 -2.84 11.04
N SER A 17 11.62 -3.54 11.50
CA SER A 17 12.00 -3.55 12.92
C SER A 17 12.41 -2.18 13.46
N ILE A 18 13.06 -1.36 12.62
CA ILE A 18 13.45 0.01 12.99
C ILE A 18 12.19 0.86 13.14
N PHE A 19 11.28 0.81 12.17
CA PHE A 19 10.01 1.53 12.27
C PHE A 19 9.19 1.11 13.49
N GLN A 20 9.09 -0.19 13.76
CA GLN A 20 8.39 -0.71 14.94
C GLN A 20 8.92 -0.14 16.26
N LYS A 21 10.24 0.01 16.38
CA LYS A 21 10.89 0.54 17.59
C LYS A 21 10.80 2.06 17.71
N GLU A 22 10.81 2.77 16.59
CA GLU A 22 11.00 4.23 16.57
C GLU A 22 9.73 5.02 16.23
N ASN A 23 8.65 4.38 15.75
CA ASN A 23 7.50 5.12 15.22
C ASN A 23 6.84 6.08 16.23
N THR A 24 6.86 5.77 17.53
CA THR A 24 6.25 6.58 18.58
C THR A 24 7.01 7.88 18.87
N SER A 25 8.30 7.97 18.52
CA SER A 25 9.11 9.18 18.71
C SER A 25 9.18 10.09 17.48
N LEU A 26 8.63 9.66 16.34
CA LEU A 26 8.51 10.48 15.14
C LEU A 26 7.51 11.63 15.36
N SER A 27 7.67 12.73 14.63
CA SER A 27 6.56 13.69 14.46
C SER A 27 5.43 13.05 13.66
N ASP A 28 4.25 13.67 13.66
CA ASP A 28 3.09 13.14 12.95
C ASP A 28 3.32 13.09 11.44
N GLU A 29 3.96 14.11 10.85
CA GLU A 29 4.35 14.15 9.43
C GLU A 29 5.34 13.02 9.12
N ARG A 30 6.42 12.91 9.90
CA ARG A 30 7.47 11.90 9.68
C ARG A 30 6.94 10.48 9.86
N TYR A 31 5.97 10.28 10.73
CA TYR A 31 5.29 9.00 10.86
C TYR A 31 4.66 8.56 9.54
N TRP A 32 3.87 9.43 8.90
CA TRP A 32 3.18 9.09 7.65
C TRP A 32 4.12 8.93 6.48
N GLU A 33 5.11 9.81 6.33
CA GLU A 33 6.13 9.72 5.27
C GLU A 33 6.96 8.43 5.38
N ILE A 34 7.36 8.07 6.60
CA ILE A 34 8.15 6.85 6.83
C ILE A 34 7.25 5.61 6.68
N LEU A 35 6.01 5.65 7.17
CA LEU A 35 5.06 4.54 7.03
C LEU A 35 4.81 4.21 5.55
N ARG A 36 4.71 5.23 4.69
CA ARG A 36 4.64 5.04 3.22
C ARG A 36 5.84 4.26 2.71
N THR A 37 7.04 4.69 3.09
CA THR A 37 8.30 4.03 2.68
C THR A 37 8.34 2.58 3.17
N VAL A 38 7.96 2.34 4.42
CA VAL A 38 7.95 1.01 5.03
C VAL A 38 6.91 0.11 4.36
N TRP A 39 5.72 0.62 4.02
CA TRP A 39 4.73 -0.13 3.24
C TRP A 39 5.29 -0.55 1.89
N ILE A 40 5.84 0.40 1.13
CA ILE A 40 6.42 0.16 -0.19
C ILE A 40 7.50 -0.93 -0.17
N LEU A 41 8.32 -0.96 0.89
CA LEU A 41 9.45 -1.88 1.00
C LEU A 41 9.10 -3.22 1.64
N CYS A 42 8.12 -3.24 2.54
CA CYS A 42 7.89 -4.37 3.45
C CYS A 42 6.47 -4.94 3.40
N GLY A 43 5.51 -4.23 2.80
CA GLY A 43 4.11 -4.61 2.73
C GLY A 43 3.90 -5.94 2.01
N SER A 44 3.15 -6.85 2.63
CA SER A 44 2.72 -8.10 2.04
C SER A 44 1.37 -8.55 2.62
N VAL A 45 0.81 -9.61 2.04
CA VAL A 45 -0.40 -10.25 2.59
C VAL A 45 -0.13 -10.80 3.99
N ASP A 46 1.07 -11.32 4.24
CA ASP A 46 1.42 -11.97 5.53
C ASP A 46 1.44 -10.98 6.70
N ASN A 47 1.80 -9.72 6.45
CA ASN A 47 1.87 -8.67 7.47
C ASN A 47 0.77 -7.61 7.32
N VAL A 48 -0.25 -7.87 6.51
CA VAL A 48 -1.30 -6.90 6.21
C VAL A 48 -2.01 -6.39 7.47
N ASN A 49 -2.24 -7.25 8.45
CA ASN A 49 -2.90 -6.87 9.70
C ASN A 49 -2.06 -5.92 10.55
N LEU A 50 -0.72 -6.06 10.50
CA LEU A 50 0.20 -5.12 11.13
C LEU A 50 0.10 -3.74 10.46
N PHE A 51 0.05 -3.69 9.13
CA PHE A 51 -0.08 -2.43 8.41
C PHE A 51 -1.46 -1.79 8.58
N ARG A 52 -2.55 -2.58 8.63
CA ARG A 52 -3.88 -2.07 9.00
C ARG A 52 -3.83 -1.34 10.34
N HIS A 53 -3.14 -1.90 11.33
CA HIS A 53 -2.97 -1.24 12.63
C HIS A 53 -2.26 0.12 12.50
N TYR A 54 -1.18 0.20 11.72
CA TYR A 54 -0.48 1.47 11.49
C TYR A 54 -1.31 2.48 10.69
N PHE A 55 -2.01 2.03 9.66
CA PHE A 55 -2.87 2.89 8.86
C PHE A 55 -4.10 3.40 9.63
N ALA A 56 -4.56 2.67 10.64
CA ALA A 56 -5.62 3.07 11.56
C ALA A 56 -5.18 4.06 12.65
N SER A 57 -3.91 4.46 12.66
CA SER A 57 -3.37 5.46 13.57
C SER A 57 -4.16 6.77 13.52
N LYS A 58 -4.49 7.32 14.70
CA LYS A 58 -5.22 8.60 14.86
C LYS A 58 -4.31 9.83 14.79
N ARG A 59 -3.04 9.66 14.42
CA ARG A 59 -2.10 10.78 14.30
C ARG A 59 -2.61 11.78 13.26
N PRO A 60 -2.48 13.10 13.53
CA PRO A 60 -2.84 14.12 12.55
C PRO A 60 -1.91 14.06 11.34
N GLN A 61 -2.12 14.94 10.36
CA GLN A 61 -1.26 15.06 9.18
C GLN A 61 -1.18 13.81 8.30
N LYS A 62 -2.24 12.99 8.29
CA LYS A 62 -2.36 11.77 7.47
C LYS A 62 -2.07 11.97 5.98
N HIS A 63 -2.32 13.17 5.46
CA HIS A 63 -2.07 13.51 4.06
C HIS A 63 -0.59 13.40 3.66
N TYR A 64 0.36 13.44 4.61
CA TYR A 64 1.78 13.22 4.35
C TYR A 64 2.13 11.76 3.93
N PHE A 65 1.16 10.84 3.98
CA PHE A 65 1.34 9.48 3.46
C PHE A 65 1.41 9.46 1.92
N SER A 66 0.75 10.39 1.25
CA SER A 66 0.72 10.50 -0.22
C SER A 66 1.53 11.71 -0.67
N THR A 67 2.05 11.67 -1.90
CA THR A 67 2.59 12.88 -2.52
C THR A 67 1.46 13.85 -2.89
N PRO A 68 1.74 15.16 -3.06
CA PRO A 68 0.74 16.11 -3.53
C PRO A 68 0.10 15.72 -4.87
N GLU A 69 0.87 15.11 -5.77
CA GLU A 69 0.43 14.65 -7.09
C GLU A 69 -0.53 13.46 -6.96
N GLU A 70 -0.17 12.44 -6.18
CA GLU A 70 -1.03 11.27 -5.90
C GLU A 70 -2.34 11.70 -5.25
N ALA A 71 -2.26 12.62 -4.27
CA ALA A 71 -3.44 13.14 -3.60
C ALA A 71 -4.33 13.96 -4.55
N LYS A 72 -3.73 14.73 -5.47
CA LYS A 72 -4.47 15.46 -6.51
C LYS A 72 -5.15 14.49 -7.47
N ARG A 73 -4.42 13.50 -7.97
CA ARG A 73 -4.92 12.47 -8.87
C ARG A 73 -6.11 11.73 -8.26
N LEU A 74 -6.00 11.29 -7.01
CA LEU A 74 -7.10 10.62 -6.31
C LEU A 74 -8.34 11.52 -6.14
N ARG A 75 -8.17 12.83 -5.92
CA ARG A 75 -9.31 13.76 -5.86
C ARG A 75 -10.02 13.92 -7.20
N GLU A 76 -9.27 13.88 -8.31
CA GLU A 76 -9.77 14.03 -9.68
C GLU A 76 -10.38 12.74 -10.24
N MET A 77 -10.17 11.60 -9.58
CA MET A 77 -10.81 10.33 -9.94
C MET A 77 -12.32 10.37 -9.76
N PRO A 78 -13.08 9.57 -10.54
CA PRO A 78 -14.52 9.42 -10.34
C PRO A 78 -14.83 8.90 -8.93
N ASP A 79 -16.08 9.10 -8.49
CA ASP A 79 -16.51 8.66 -7.16
C ASP A 79 -16.53 7.13 -7.03
N GLU A 80 -16.71 6.43 -8.16
CA GLU A 80 -16.67 4.98 -8.25
C GLU A 80 -15.74 4.55 -9.39
N PHE A 81 -14.90 3.54 -9.16
CA PHE A 81 -14.00 2.99 -10.18
C PHE A 81 -13.63 1.53 -9.90
N LYS A 82 -13.14 0.84 -10.94
CA LYS A 82 -12.67 -0.54 -10.83
C LYS A 82 -11.23 -0.60 -10.37
N VAL A 83 -10.95 -1.61 -9.55
CA VAL A 83 -9.62 -2.00 -9.12
C VAL A 83 -9.41 -3.50 -9.35
N TYR A 84 -8.16 -3.89 -9.50
CA TYR A 84 -7.75 -5.24 -9.88
C TYR A 84 -6.67 -5.77 -8.95
N ARG A 85 -6.65 -7.08 -8.71
CA ARG A 85 -5.64 -7.72 -7.88
C ARG A 85 -5.37 -9.15 -8.31
N ALA A 86 -4.10 -9.48 -8.47
CA ALA A 86 -3.66 -10.84 -8.67
C ALA A 86 -3.43 -11.52 -7.30
N THR A 87 -4.06 -12.67 -7.07
CA THR A 87 -4.11 -13.29 -5.74
C THR A 87 -4.19 -14.82 -5.81
N ASN A 88 -3.94 -15.47 -4.67
CA ASN A 88 -4.12 -16.91 -4.50
C ASN A 88 -5.45 -17.28 -3.85
N ALA A 89 -6.21 -16.29 -3.37
CA ALA A 89 -7.55 -16.46 -2.84
C ALA A 89 -8.56 -16.64 -3.99
N ALA A 90 -9.44 -17.63 -3.88
CA ALA A 90 -10.43 -17.91 -4.93
C ALA A 90 -11.59 -16.90 -4.88
N THR A 91 -11.85 -16.32 -3.71
CA THR A 91 -12.93 -15.35 -3.49
C THR A 91 -12.43 -14.06 -2.86
N LEU A 92 -13.21 -12.98 -3.01
CA LEU A 92 -12.94 -11.69 -2.35
C LEU A 92 -12.98 -11.80 -0.81
N THR A 93 -13.82 -12.67 -0.28
CA THR A 93 -13.94 -12.92 1.16
C THR A 93 -12.72 -13.64 1.76
N GLU A 94 -12.00 -14.40 0.94
CA GLU A 94 -10.76 -15.07 1.33
C GLU A 94 -9.52 -14.17 1.12
N ASP A 95 -9.62 -13.14 0.27
CA ASP A 95 -8.51 -12.22 0.04
C ASP A 95 -8.41 -11.19 1.16
N SER A 96 -7.39 -11.34 2.01
CA SER A 96 -7.09 -10.40 3.09
C SER A 96 -6.27 -9.19 2.63
N GLY A 97 -5.90 -9.11 1.35
CA GLY A 97 -5.08 -8.06 0.77
C GLY A 97 -5.77 -6.70 0.68
N ILE A 98 -5.00 -5.65 0.94
CA ILE A 98 -5.45 -4.26 0.88
C ILE A 98 -4.90 -3.48 -0.32
N SER A 99 -3.95 -4.07 -1.04
CA SER A 99 -3.28 -3.46 -2.19
C SER A 99 -3.96 -3.89 -3.48
N TRP A 100 -4.46 -2.93 -4.24
CA TRP A 100 -5.11 -3.14 -5.52
C TRP A 100 -4.45 -2.26 -6.57
N THR A 101 -4.61 -2.56 -7.86
CA THR A 101 -4.13 -1.68 -8.92
C THR A 101 -5.28 -1.14 -9.76
N LEU A 102 -5.13 0.08 -10.30
CA LEU A 102 -6.03 0.62 -11.33
C LEU A 102 -5.78 -0.01 -12.71
N SER A 103 -4.61 -0.61 -12.93
CA SER A 103 -4.24 -1.17 -14.22
C SER A 103 -4.57 -2.65 -14.33
N TYR A 104 -5.58 -2.97 -15.13
CA TYR A 104 -5.91 -4.36 -15.47
C TYR A 104 -4.71 -5.08 -16.09
N GLU A 105 -4.00 -4.43 -17.02
CA GLU A 105 -2.84 -4.99 -17.69
C GLU A 105 -1.72 -5.32 -16.70
N TYR A 106 -1.47 -4.44 -15.72
CA TYR A 106 -0.50 -4.70 -14.66
C TYR A 106 -0.92 -5.89 -13.81
N ALA A 107 -2.20 -6.00 -13.44
CA ALA A 107 -2.70 -7.12 -12.64
C ALA A 107 -2.56 -8.46 -13.39
N VAL A 108 -2.83 -8.50 -14.69
CA VAL A 108 -2.62 -9.68 -15.54
C VAL A 108 -1.13 -10.04 -15.60
N TRP A 109 -0.27 -9.07 -15.89
CA TRP A 109 1.17 -9.28 -15.91
C TRP A 109 1.69 -9.81 -14.56
N TYR A 110 1.26 -9.22 -13.45
CA TYR A 110 1.66 -9.62 -12.11
C TYR A 110 1.21 -11.05 -11.79
N ARG A 111 -0.02 -11.41 -12.18
CA ARG A 111 -0.54 -12.78 -12.02
C ARG A 111 0.39 -13.77 -12.71
N ASP A 112 0.77 -13.51 -13.94
CA ASP A 112 1.56 -14.41 -14.77
C ASP A 112 3.02 -14.48 -14.27
N ALA A 113 3.62 -13.33 -13.97
CA ALA A 113 5.00 -13.21 -13.49
C ALA A 113 5.22 -13.86 -12.11
N TYR A 114 4.22 -13.82 -11.23
CA TYR A 114 4.30 -14.35 -9.86
C TYR A 114 3.45 -15.60 -9.64
N HIS A 115 2.97 -16.23 -10.72
CA HIS A 115 2.17 -17.46 -10.71
C HIS A 115 0.98 -17.43 -9.72
N LYS A 116 0.28 -16.29 -9.67
CA LYS A 116 -0.96 -16.18 -8.90
C LYS A 116 -2.07 -16.95 -9.59
N LYS A 117 -2.96 -17.56 -8.80
CA LYS A 117 -4.02 -18.42 -9.34
C LYS A 117 -5.20 -17.64 -9.92
N PHE A 118 -5.51 -16.49 -9.33
CA PHE A 118 -6.74 -15.76 -9.61
C PHE A 118 -6.45 -14.28 -9.90
N LEU A 119 -7.29 -13.71 -10.74
CA LEU A 119 -7.38 -12.28 -10.97
C LEU A 119 -8.75 -11.84 -10.44
N GLN A 120 -8.75 -10.99 -9.42
CA GLN A 120 -9.96 -10.44 -8.85
C GLN A 120 -10.14 -9.00 -9.33
N GLU A 121 -11.39 -8.62 -9.59
CA GLU A 121 -11.78 -7.25 -9.85
C GLU A 121 -12.88 -6.83 -8.88
N ARG A 122 -12.88 -5.55 -8.52
CA ARG A 122 -13.91 -4.97 -7.66
C ARG A 122 -14.20 -3.54 -8.07
N LEU A 123 -15.48 -3.18 -8.04
CA LEU A 123 -15.94 -1.80 -8.12
C LEU A 123 -15.94 -1.20 -6.70
N ILE A 124 -15.29 -0.06 -6.51
CA ILE A 124 -15.13 0.57 -5.20
C ILE A 124 -15.50 2.04 -5.25
N ASP A 125 -15.94 2.55 -4.10
CA ASP A 125 -16.15 3.98 -3.90
C ASP A 125 -14.86 4.64 -3.39
N LYS A 126 -14.59 5.84 -3.86
CA LYS A 126 -13.45 6.67 -3.46
C LYS A 126 -13.29 6.84 -1.93
N PRO A 127 -14.34 6.94 -1.10
CA PRO A 127 -14.20 6.99 0.37
C PRO A 127 -13.58 5.74 1.01
N GLN A 128 -13.58 4.59 0.31
CA GLN A 128 -12.93 3.36 0.78
C GLN A 128 -11.39 3.43 0.62
N VAL A 129 -10.89 4.39 -0.17
CA VAL A 129 -9.47 4.52 -0.49
C VAL A 129 -8.73 5.21 0.64
N PHE A 130 -7.71 4.53 1.15
CA PHE A 130 -6.74 5.13 2.07
C PHE A 130 -5.71 6.00 1.34
N ALA A 131 -5.14 5.49 0.26
CA ALA A 131 -4.13 6.19 -0.53
C ALA A 131 -4.02 5.64 -1.96
N LEU A 132 -3.57 6.50 -2.87
CA LEU A 132 -3.01 6.15 -4.16
C LEU A 132 -1.48 6.23 -4.05
N ILE A 133 -0.78 5.25 -4.63
CA ILE A 133 0.67 5.18 -4.75
C ILE A 133 1.02 4.98 -6.24
N GLU A 134 1.71 5.94 -6.83
CA GLU A 134 2.16 5.86 -8.22
C GLU A 134 3.65 5.53 -8.27
N ARG A 135 3.99 4.34 -8.77
CA ARG A 135 5.40 3.92 -8.91
C ARG A 135 5.60 2.95 -10.05
N ASN A 136 6.68 3.11 -10.82
CA ASN A 136 7.11 2.15 -11.85
C ASN A 136 5.99 1.76 -12.86
N LYS A 137 5.11 2.71 -13.21
CA LYS A 137 3.92 2.51 -14.07
C LYS A 137 2.81 1.67 -13.45
N GLU A 138 2.90 1.38 -12.15
CA GLU A 138 1.80 0.85 -11.35
C GLU A 138 1.11 2.02 -10.61
N GLU A 139 -0.21 2.01 -10.65
CA GLU A 139 -1.09 2.84 -9.83
C GLU A 139 -1.71 1.93 -8.75
N GLU A 140 -1.14 1.94 -7.55
CA GLU A 140 -1.61 1.13 -6.40
C GLU A 140 -2.64 1.90 -5.57
N ILE A 141 -3.79 1.28 -5.30
CA ILE A 141 -4.84 1.73 -4.40
C ILE A 141 -4.79 0.89 -3.12
N ILE A 142 -4.63 1.55 -1.98
CA ILE A 142 -4.74 0.93 -0.66
C ILE A 142 -6.18 1.11 -0.15
N ILE A 143 -6.83 0.02 0.23
CA ILE A 143 -8.21 -0.02 0.77
C ILE A 143 -8.18 -0.54 2.20
N LEU A 144 -8.86 0.13 3.14
CA LEU A 144 -8.92 -0.28 4.55
C LEU A 144 -10.30 -0.73 5.00
#